data_AF-A0A9P7HLB6-F1
#
_entry.id   AF-A0A9P7HLB6-F1
#
_cell.length_a   1.000
_cell.length_b   1.000
_cell.length_c   1.000
_cell.angle_alpha   90.00
_cell.angle_beta   90.00
_cell.angle_gamma   90.00
#
_symmetry.space_group_name_H-M   'P 1'
#
loop_
_entity.id
_entity.type
_entity.pdbx_description
1 polymer ?
#
loop_
_entity_poly.entity_id
_entity_poly.type
_entity_poly.pdbx_seq_one_letter_code
_entity_poly.pdbx_strand_id
1 'polypeptide(L)'
;MTKNFHLIMSTCGTCWRQFPAGWQSRRQHMNATGHKAPAFECDTCGRYFGSRNAVEQHMNDLDHWGESEESEDIVYECDHCDDEFDDEYELHNHEAQDHLYCVVCDRPFQDRHSISQHLRGKAHRTTTVQCPFCKDMLGTATGLAHHLERGCCSKAPLNRDKLYAAIRQRDPGGIISNKLLAWPGTVTYAATKKAWNDQAEAYECYLCHRLFGKLGSLN
;
A
#
# COMPACT_ATOMS: atom_id res chain seq x y z
N MET A 1 19.52 44.89 17.00
CA MET A 1 19.67 44.83 15.53
C MET A 1 18.51 44.02 15.00
N THR A 2 17.59 44.68 14.31
CA THR A 2 16.31 44.12 13.82
C THR A 2 16.57 43.05 12.77
N LYS A 3 16.19 41.80 13.05
CA LYS A 3 16.20 40.71 12.07
C LYS A 3 15.21 41.06 10.95
N ASN A 4 15.73 41.47 9.80
CA ASN A 4 14.95 41.68 8.58
C ASN A 4 14.40 40.31 8.15
N PHE A 5 13.13 40.04 8.46
CA PHE A 5 12.40 38.94 7.84
C PHE A 5 12.21 39.32 6.37
N HIS A 6 13.07 38.81 5.49
CA HIS A 6 12.79 38.83 4.06
C HIS A 6 11.50 38.04 3.84
N LEU A 7 10.43 38.74 3.47
CA LEU A 7 9.18 38.11 3.04
C LEU A 7 9.49 37.32 1.76
N ILE A 8 9.61 36.00 1.89
CA ILE A 8 9.90 35.10 0.79
C ILE A 8 8.67 35.09 -0.13
N MET A 9 8.79 35.75 -1.28
CA MET A 9 7.77 35.81 -2.32
C MET A 9 7.77 34.50 -3.12
N SER A 10 6.66 33.79 -3.14
CA SER A 10 6.53 32.53 -3.90
C SER A 10 5.85 32.76 -5.25
N THR A 11 6.23 32.04 -6.30
CA THR A 11 5.66 32.21 -7.65
C THR A 11 5.13 30.90 -8.23
N CYS A 12 3.98 30.91 -8.91
CA CYS A 12 3.45 29.70 -9.54
C CYS A 12 4.26 29.36 -10.79
N GLY A 13 4.87 28.18 -10.87
CA GLY A 13 5.65 27.75 -12.03
C GLY A 13 4.83 27.48 -13.32
N THR A 14 3.50 27.44 -13.25
CA THR A 14 2.63 27.23 -14.42
C THR A 14 2.12 28.54 -15.02
N CYS A 15 1.74 29.52 -14.20
CA CYS A 15 1.15 30.79 -14.64
C CYS A 15 1.92 32.04 -14.19
N TRP A 16 3.06 31.85 -13.52
CA TRP A 16 4.00 32.88 -13.05
C TRP A 16 3.42 33.92 -12.09
N ARG A 17 2.23 33.67 -11.54
CA ARG A 17 1.60 34.55 -10.54
C ARG A 17 2.43 34.57 -9.25
N GLN A 18 2.62 35.76 -8.68
CA GLN A 18 3.39 35.97 -7.46
C GLN A 18 2.47 35.99 -6.22
N PHE A 19 3.00 35.47 -5.11
CA PHE A 19 2.30 35.24 -3.85
C PHE A 19 3.13 35.83 -2.70
N PRO A 20 2.84 37.09 -2.32
CA PRO A 20 3.56 37.78 -1.24
C PRO A 20 3.33 37.16 0.15
N ALA A 21 2.24 36.42 0.33
CA ALA A 21 1.93 35.67 1.54
C ALA A 21 2.66 34.32 1.63
N GLY A 22 3.65 34.07 0.75
CA GLY A 22 4.50 32.89 0.77
C GLY A 22 3.86 31.63 0.20
N TRP A 23 4.54 30.50 0.43
CA TRP A 23 4.30 29.24 -0.27
C TRP A 23 2.89 28.67 -0.06
N GLN A 24 2.29 28.91 1.12
CA GLN A 24 0.96 28.40 1.48
C GLN A 24 -0.12 28.97 0.55
N SER A 25 -0.07 30.27 0.29
CA SER A 25 -1.02 30.96 -0.60
C SER A 25 -0.85 30.53 -2.06
N ARG A 26 0.39 30.27 -2.50
CA ARG A 26 0.67 29.70 -3.81
C ARG A 26 0.13 28.26 -3.93
N ARG A 27 0.31 27.41 -2.90
CA ARG A 27 -0.18 26.03 -2.89
C ARG A 27 -1.71 25.98 -2.97
N GLN A 28 -2.40 26.87 -2.24
CA GLN A 28 -3.85 27.01 -2.35
C GLN A 28 -4.29 27.38 -3.77
N HIS A 29 -3.61 28.35 -4.40
CA HIS A 29 -3.86 28.69 -5.80
C HIS A 29 -3.69 27.48 -6.72
N MET A 30 -2.60 26.72 -6.57
CA MET A 30 -2.30 25.56 -7.41
C MET A 30 -3.33 24.44 -7.26
N ASN A 31 -3.80 24.19 -6.02
CA ASN A 31 -4.89 23.26 -5.75
C ASN A 31 -6.20 23.70 -6.42
N ALA A 32 -6.50 25.00 -6.42
CA ALA A 32 -7.71 25.54 -7.01
C ALA A 32 -7.70 25.54 -8.55
N THR A 33 -6.54 25.75 -9.18
CA THR A 33 -6.41 25.83 -10.65
C THR A 33 -5.93 24.54 -11.30
N GLY A 34 -5.56 23.52 -10.52
CA GLY A 34 -4.96 22.28 -11.03
C GLY A 34 -3.54 22.46 -11.55
N HIS A 35 -2.85 23.54 -11.18
CA HIS A 35 -1.45 23.77 -11.55
C HIS A 35 -0.52 22.86 -10.75
N LYS A 36 0.59 22.42 -11.36
CA LYS A 36 1.55 21.51 -10.73
C LYS A 36 2.79 22.26 -10.22
N ALA A 37 3.35 21.77 -9.13
CA ALA A 37 4.62 22.29 -8.62
C ALA A 37 5.74 21.94 -9.61
N PRO A 38 6.77 22.80 -9.74
CA PRO A 38 8.02 22.41 -10.38
C PRO A 38 8.56 21.14 -9.71
N ALA A 39 9.11 20.22 -10.50
CA ALA A 39 9.53 18.91 -10.02
C ALA A 39 10.69 18.95 -9.00
N PHE A 40 11.44 20.07 -8.93
CA PHE A 40 12.61 20.23 -8.08
C PHE A 40 12.66 21.63 -7.47
N GLU A 41 11.66 21.96 -6.65
CA GLU A 41 11.61 23.21 -5.90
C GLU A 41 12.33 23.07 -4.55
N CYS A 42 13.01 24.12 -4.12
CA CYS A 42 13.57 24.28 -2.79
C CYS A 42 12.48 24.77 -1.82
N ASP A 43 12.23 23.98 -0.79
CA ASP A 43 11.21 24.25 0.23
C ASP A 43 11.53 25.46 1.12
N THR A 44 12.81 25.87 1.17
CA THR A 44 13.27 26.96 2.05
C THR A 44 13.25 28.33 1.37
N CYS A 45 13.51 28.42 0.06
CA CYS A 45 13.64 29.72 -0.63
C CYS A 45 12.87 29.85 -1.95
N GLY A 46 12.05 28.85 -2.32
CA GLY A 46 11.15 28.92 -3.50
C GLY A 46 11.86 28.92 -4.85
N ARG A 47 13.17 28.65 -4.89
CA ARG A 47 13.92 28.41 -6.14
C ARG A 47 13.56 27.05 -6.71
N TYR A 48 13.58 26.90 -8.03
CA TYR A 48 13.41 25.61 -8.68
C TYR A 48 14.59 25.30 -9.58
N PHE A 49 14.86 24.00 -9.73
CA PHE A 49 16.02 23.46 -10.43
C PHE A 49 15.58 22.52 -11.55
N GLY A 50 16.48 22.25 -12.48
CA GLY A 50 16.23 21.33 -13.61
C GLY A 50 16.38 19.85 -13.25
N SER A 51 16.94 19.55 -12.07
CA SER A 51 17.20 18.17 -11.62
C SER A 51 17.21 18.06 -10.10
N ARG A 52 17.02 16.84 -9.61
CA ARG A 52 17.12 16.48 -8.19
C ARG A 52 18.49 16.81 -7.59
N ASN A 53 19.55 16.44 -8.29
CA ASN A 53 20.92 16.71 -7.84
C ASN A 53 21.21 18.21 -7.66
N ALA A 54 20.63 19.06 -8.53
CA ALA A 54 20.83 20.50 -8.45
C ALA A 54 20.08 21.14 -7.26
N VAL A 55 18.91 20.62 -6.87
CA VAL A 55 18.23 21.08 -5.65
C VAL A 55 18.92 20.56 -4.38
N GLU A 56 19.40 19.31 -4.36
CA GLU A 56 20.14 18.75 -3.23
C GLU A 56 21.46 19.49 -2.99
N GLN A 57 22.22 19.77 -4.06
CA GLN A 57 23.42 20.59 -3.97
C GLN A 57 23.10 22.00 -3.44
N HIS A 58 22.03 22.62 -3.93
CA HIS A 58 21.59 23.91 -3.41
C HIS A 58 21.22 23.88 -1.92
N MET A 59 20.54 22.81 -1.47
CA MET A 59 20.17 22.65 -0.07
C MET A 59 21.41 22.48 0.82
N ASN A 60 22.43 21.75 0.34
CA ASN A 60 23.72 21.60 1.01
C ASN A 60 24.51 22.92 1.05
N ASP A 61 24.65 23.60 -0.09
CA ASP A 61 25.49 24.79 -0.23
C ASP A 61 24.99 25.98 0.61
N LEU A 62 23.68 26.07 0.82
CA LEU A 62 23.04 27.15 1.59
C LEU A 62 22.56 26.70 2.97
N ASP A 63 22.91 25.48 3.38
CA ASP A 63 22.52 24.89 4.67
C ASP A 63 21.02 25.00 4.95
N HIS A 64 20.23 24.70 3.92
CA HIS A 64 18.77 24.76 4.00
C HIS A 64 18.13 23.55 4.66
N TRP A 65 18.93 22.51 4.98
CA TRP A 65 18.46 21.29 5.64
C TRP A 65 18.00 21.52 7.08
N GLY A 66 18.20 22.72 7.64
CA GLY A 66 17.95 23.01 9.04
C GLY A 66 19.08 22.46 9.91
N GLU A 67 19.10 22.81 11.20
CA GLU A 67 19.97 22.15 12.17
C GLU A 67 19.64 20.65 12.12
N SER A 68 20.55 19.86 11.54
CA SER A 68 20.50 18.41 11.67
C SER A 68 20.66 18.11 13.15
N GLU A 69 19.55 17.89 13.85
CA GLU A 69 19.58 17.25 15.16
C GLU A 69 20.41 15.97 14.98
N GLU A 70 21.38 15.84 15.87
CA GLU A 70 22.40 14.81 15.90
C GLU A 70 21.81 13.48 15.47
N SER A 71 22.42 12.84 14.46
CA SER A 71 22.17 11.45 14.17
C SER A 71 22.53 10.68 15.44
N GLU A 72 21.54 10.38 16.27
CA GLU A 72 21.63 9.24 17.16
C GLU A 72 21.99 8.07 16.24
N ASP A 73 23.17 7.49 16.42
CA ASP A 73 23.57 6.28 15.72
C ASP A 73 22.56 5.20 16.14
N ILE A 74 21.47 5.08 15.38
CA ILE A 74 20.46 4.04 15.57
C ILE A 74 21.12 2.75 15.09
N VAL A 75 21.75 2.07 16.04
CA VAL A 75 22.26 0.71 15.86
C VAL A 75 21.12 -0.29 16.06
N TYR A 76 21.13 -1.34 15.26
CA TYR A 76 20.18 -2.44 15.30
C TYR A 76 20.87 -3.64 15.95
N GLU A 77 20.44 -3.99 17.16
CA GLU A 77 21.01 -5.09 17.96
C GLU A 77 20.34 -6.42 17.61
N CYS A 78 21.11 -7.52 17.61
CA CYS A 78 20.56 -8.86 17.47
C CYS A 78 19.98 -9.41 18.79
N ASP A 79 18.79 -9.99 18.75
CA ASP A 79 18.17 -10.62 19.93
C ASP A 79 18.79 -11.98 20.32
N HIS A 80 19.73 -12.49 19.51
CA HIS A 80 20.29 -13.84 19.64
C HIS A 80 21.81 -13.87 19.81
N CYS A 81 22.49 -12.73 19.64
CA CYS A 81 23.92 -12.56 19.88
C CYS A 81 24.26 -11.10 20.20
N ASP A 82 25.53 -10.81 20.49
CA ASP A 82 26.01 -9.46 20.84
C ASP A 82 26.41 -8.63 19.60
N ASP A 83 25.99 -9.03 18.38
CA ASP A 83 26.31 -8.30 17.14
C ASP A 83 25.34 -7.12 16.92
N GLU A 84 25.89 -6.00 16.46
CA GLU A 84 25.20 -4.74 16.18
C GLU A 84 25.35 -4.36 14.70
N PHE A 85 24.34 -3.73 14.13
CA PHE A 85 24.28 -3.40 12.70
C PHE A 85 23.84 -1.95 12.46
N ASP A 86 24.32 -1.35 11.37
CA ASP A 86 23.99 0.04 11.00
C ASP A 86 22.65 0.17 10.24
N ASP A 87 22.08 -0.96 9.77
CA ASP A 87 20.80 -1.00 9.04
C ASP A 87 20.01 -2.29 9.33
N GLU A 88 18.68 -2.17 9.30
CA GLU A 88 17.71 -3.24 9.56
C GLU A 88 17.88 -4.42 8.57
N TYR A 89 18.28 -4.15 7.33
CA TYR A 89 18.53 -5.20 6.34
C TYR A 89 19.70 -6.11 6.73
N GLU A 90 20.76 -5.54 7.29
CA GLU A 90 21.95 -6.29 7.69
C GLU A 90 21.65 -7.19 8.88
N LEU A 91 20.95 -6.66 9.89
CA LEU A 91 20.45 -7.44 11.02
C LEU A 91 19.57 -8.61 10.55
N HIS A 92 18.56 -8.34 9.71
CA HIS A 92 17.65 -9.38 9.23
C HIS A 92 18.36 -10.47 8.43
N ASN A 93 19.37 -10.10 7.64
CA ASN A 93 20.16 -11.07 6.90
C ASN A 93 21.06 -11.89 7.84
N HIS A 94 21.68 -11.26 8.84
CA HIS A 94 22.44 -11.95 9.88
C HIS A 94 21.57 -12.98 10.60
N GLU A 95 20.39 -12.59 11.09
CA GLU A 95 19.48 -13.51 11.80
C GLU A 95 19.03 -14.67 10.92
N ALA A 96 18.87 -14.44 9.61
CA ALA A 96 18.54 -15.50 8.67
C ALA A 96 19.70 -16.47 8.38
N GLN A 97 20.94 -15.98 8.33
CA GLN A 97 22.11 -16.80 7.97
C GLN A 97 22.70 -17.54 9.17
N ASP A 98 22.73 -16.88 10.33
CA ASP A 98 23.48 -17.30 11.51
C ASP A 98 22.55 -17.87 12.59
N HIS A 99 21.35 -17.33 12.74
CA HIS A 99 20.35 -17.82 13.70
C HIS A 99 19.25 -18.68 13.06
N LEU A 100 19.25 -18.82 11.73
CA LEU A 100 18.20 -19.52 10.97
C LEU A 100 16.81 -19.00 11.33
N TYR A 101 16.71 -17.70 11.58
CA TYR A 101 15.52 -17.05 12.08
C TYR A 101 15.03 -16.00 11.08
N CYS A 102 13.72 -15.93 10.92
CA CYS A 102 13.08 -14.94 10.07
C CYS A 102 12.31 -13.95 10.93
N VAL A 103 12.83 -12.74 11.06
CA VAL A 103 12.25 -11.65 11.87
C VAL A 103 10.84 -11.27 11.41
N VAL A 104 10.67 -11.10 10.09
CA VAL A 104 9.39 -10.65 9.52
C VAL A 104 8.27 -11.67 9.77
N CYS A 105 8.62 -12.96 9.86
CA CYS A 105 7.66 -14.02 10.16
C CYS A 105 7.72 -14.50 11.61
N ASP A 106 8.60 -13.93 12.44
CA ASP A 106 8.90 -14.33 13.81
C ASP A 106 9.00 -15.87 13.94
N ARG A 107 9.90 -16.46 13.14
CA ARG A 107 9.96 -17.92 12.99
C ARG A 107 11.38 -18.47 12.88
N PRO A 108 11.76 -19.45 13.73
CA PRO A 108 12.99 -20.21 13.57
C PRO A 108 12.84 -21.38 12.58
N PHE A 109 13.95 -21.74 11.95
CA PHE A 109 14.06 -22.83 10.98
C PHE A 109 15.10 -23.85 11.41
N GLN A 110 14.92 -25.10 10.94
CA GLN A 110 15.78 -26.21 11.35
C GLN A 110 17.11 -26.26 10.58
N ASP A 111 17.14 -25.71 9.37
CA ASP A 111 18.32 -25.71 8.51
C ASP A 111 18.35 -24.52 7.54
N ARG A 112 19.53 -24.26 6.98
CA ARG A 112 19.77 -23.21 5.97
C ARG A 112 18.91 -23.37 4.72
N HIS A 113 18.59 -24.61 4.33
CA HIS A 113 17.84 -24.87 3.12
C HIS A 113 16.37 -24.43 3.28
N SER A 114 15.78 -24.68 4.45
CA SER A 114 14.40 -24.38 4.81
C SER A 114 14.17 -22.89 4.89
N ILE A 115 15.07 -22.14 5.55
CA ILE A 115 14.99 -20.67 5.60
C ILE A 115 15.25 -20.05 4.21
N SER A 116 16.21 -20.56 3.44
CA SER A 116 16.45 -20.07 2.08
C SER A 116 15.23 -20.26 1.17
N GLN A 117 14.54 -21.40 1.27
CA GLN A 117 13.28 -21.62 0.54
C GLN A 117 12.17 -20.69 1.03
N HIS A 118 12.07 -20.47 2.34
CA HIS A 118 11.11 -19.56 2.94
C HIS A 118 11.29 -18.11 2.45
N LEU A 119 12.52 -17.61 2.45
CA LEU A 119 12.87 -16.26 1.98
C LEU A 119 12.65 -16.09 0.46
N ARG A 120 12.63 -17.18 -0.31
CA ARG A 120 12.22 -17.16 -1.73
C ARG A 120 10.71 -17.16 -1.94
N GLY A 121 9.94 -17.36 -0.87
CA GLY A 121 8.49 -17.39 -0.85
C GLY A 121 7.86 -16.02 -1.12
N LYS A 122 6.56 -16.00 -1.42
CA LYS A 122 5.82 -14.78 -1.79
C LYS A 122 5.78 -13.71 -0.70
N ALA A 123 5.99 -14.07 0.56
CA ALA A 123 6.01 -13.14 1.69
C ALA A 123 7.32 -12.32 1.76
N HIS A 124 8.41 -12.84 1.18
CA HIS A 124 9.75 -12.25 1.21
C HIS A 124 10.27 -11.86 -0.17
N ARG A 125 9.60 -12.28 -1.24
CA ARG A 125 9.81 -11.71 -2.56
C ARG A 125 9.47 -10.23 -2.48
N THR A 126 10.49 -9.40 -2.67
CA THR A 126 10.40 -7.97 -2.87
C THR A 126 9.43 -7.69 -4.01
N THR A 127 8.20 -7.32 -3.67
CA THR A 127 7.24 -6.76 -4.62
C THR A 127 6.41 -5.69 -3.92
N THR A 128 6.54 -4.51 -4.52
CA THR A 128 6.40 -3.16 -3.98
C THR A 128 5.06 -2.56 -4.37
N VAL A 129 3.96 -3.28 -4.16
CA VAL A 129 2.62 -2.73 -4.43
C VAL A 129 1.91 -2.47 -3.13
N GLN A 130 2.07 -1.25 -2.63
CA GLN A 130 1.34 -0.75 -1.49
C GLN A 130 -0.13 -0.56 -1.85
N CYS A 131 -1.03 -1.09 -1.02
CA CYS A 131 -2.44 -0.82 -1.14
C CYS A 131 -2.72 0.67 -0.82
N PRO A 132 -3.37 1.43 -1.72
CA PRO A 132 -3.60 2.86 -1.50
C PRO A 132 -4.61 3.16 -0.37
N PHE A 133 -5.32 2.16 0.14
CA PHE A 133 -6.34 2.31 1.17
C PHE A 133 -5.87 1.86 2.56
N CYS A 134 -5.32 0.64 2.69
CA CYS A 134 -4.86 0.12 3.97
C CYS A 134 -3.36 0.32 4.21
N LYS A 135 -2.58 0.67 3.19
CA LYS A 135 -1.12 0.73 3.20
C LYS A 135 -0.42 -0.62 3.37
N ASP A 136 -1.16 -1.73 3.34
CA ASP A 136 -0.58 -3.08 3.35
C ASP A 136 0.26 -3.30 2.09
N MET A 137 1.42 -3.93 2.26
CA MET A 137 2.33 -4.28 1.17
C MET A 137 1.93 -5.62 0.57
N LEU A 138 1.66 -5.64 -0.74
CA LEU A 138 1.24 -6.85 -1.44
C LEU A 138 2.25 -7.25 -2.50
N GLY A 139 2.57 -8.54 -2.50
CA GLY A 139 3.64 -9.11 -3.30
C GLY A 139 3.38 -9.16 -4.82
N THR A 140 2.32 -8.57 -5.37
CA THR A 140 2.12 -8.35 -6.83
C THR A 140 0.93 -7.40 -7.07
N ALA A 141 0.87 -6.77 -8.24
CA ALA A 141 -0.32 -6.02 -8.68
C ALA A 141 -1.58 -6.91 -8.75
N THR A 142 -1.43 -8.18 -9.15
CA THR A 142 -2.52 -9.17 -9.11
C THR A 142 -2.97 -9.49 -7.68
N GLY A 143 -2.03 -9.52 -6.73
CA GLY A 143 -2.31 -9.65 -5.30
C GLY A 143 -3.10 -8.46 -4.76
N LEU A 144 -2.77 -7.23 -5.18
CA LEU A 144 -3.56 -6.04 -4.88
C LEU A 144 -4.97 -6.09 -5.45
N ALA A 145 -5.11 -6.46 -6.72
CA ALA A 145 -6.43 -6.61 -7.33
C ALA A 145 -7.28 -7.62 -6.55
N HIS A 146 -6.71 -8.77 -6.19
CA HIS A 146 -7.41 -9.80 -5.42
C HIS A 146 -7.79 -9.35 -4.00
N HIS A 147 -6.89 -8.65 -3.31
CA HIS A 147 -7.12 -8.05 -1.99
C HIS A 147 -8.32 -7.08 -2.00
N LEU A 148 -8.43 -6.25 -3.04
CA LEU A 148 -9.55 -5.32 -3.22
C LEU A 148 -10.83 -6.01 -3.71
N GLU A 149 -10.73 -6.98 -4.61
CA GLU A 149 -11.89 -7.72 -5.13
C GLU A 149 -12.55 -8.60 -4.06
N ARG A 150 -11.76 -9.22 -3.19
CA ARG A 150 -12.27 -10.07 -2.10
C ARG A 150 -12.83 -9.26 -0.92
N GLY A 151 -12.61 -7.94 -0.90
CA GLY A 151 -12.97 -7.11 0.25
C GLY A 151 -12.14 -7.41 1.50
N CYS A 152 -10.93 -7.96 1.33
CA CYS A 152 -10.00 -8.22 2.44
C CYS A 152 -9.38 -6.93 3.00
N CYS A 153 -9.53 -5.81 2.29
CA CYS A 153 -9.09 -4.51 2.76
C CYS A 153 -10.07 -3.93 3.77
N SER A 154 -9.65 -3.81 5.04
CA SER A 154 -10.47 -3.19 6.10
C SER A 154 -10.80 -1.71 5.85
N LYS A 155 -9.97 -1.01 5.06
CA LYS A 155 -10.09 0.43 4.78
C LYS A 155 -10.60 0.76 3.38
N ALA A 156 -10.67 -0.19 2.45
CA ALA A 156 -11.25 0.05 1.12
C ALA A 156 -12.73 -0.36 1.11
N PRO A 157 -13.66 0.53 0.70
CA PRO A 157 -15.05 0.17 0.50
C PRO A 157 -15.26 -0.58 -0.84
N LEU A 158 -14.26 -1.31 -1.30
CA LEU A 158 -14.22 -1.98 -2.60
C LEU A 158 -14.38 -3.49 -2.41
N ASN A 159 -15.16 -4.08 -3.30
CA ASN A 159 -15.30 -5.52 -3.50
C ASN A 159 -15.55 -5.77 -4.99
N ARG A 160 -15.55 -7.03 -5.40
CA ARG A 160 -15.73 -7.45 -6.80
C ARG A 160 -16.95 -6.79 -7.45
N ASP A 161 -18.09 -6.74 -6.76
CA ASP A 161 -19.33 -6.19 -7.30
C ASP A 161 -19.27 -4.67 -7.49
N LYS A 162 -18.73 -3.93 -6.51
CA LYS A 162 -18.56 -2.47 -6.60
C LYS A 162 -17.51 -2.09 -7.63
N LEU A 163 -16.46 -2.90 -7.77
CA LEU A 163 -15.40 -2.68 -8.75
C LEU A 163 -15.94 -2.89 -10.18
N TYR A 164 -16.71 -3.96 -10.41
CA TYR A 164 -17.38 -4.14 -11.70
C TYR A 164 -18.47 -3.10 -11.97
N ALA A 165 -19.22 -2.67 -10.97
CA ALA A 165 -20.19 -1.58 -11.12
C ALA A 165 -19.51 -0.27 -11.54
N ALA A 166 -18.37 0.07 -10.92
CA ALA A 166 -17.57 1.24 -11.28
C ALA A 166 -16.99 1.14 -12.70
N ILE A 167 -16.54 -0.04 -13.12
CA ILE A 167 -16.05 -0.27 -14.49
C ILE A 167 -17.19 -0.06 -15.49
N ARG A 168 -18.38 -0.64 -15.26
CA ARG A 168 -19.55 -0.47 -16.16
C ARG A 168 -20.03 0.98 -16.26
N GLN A 169 -19.94 1.74 -15.16
CA GLN A 169 -20.29 3.15 -15.17
C GLN A 169 -19.33 3.99 -16.04
N ARG A 170 -18.05 3.59 -16.11
CA ARG A 170 -17.00 4.31 -16.85
C ARG A 170 -16.80 3.80 -18.27
N ASP A 171 -17.14 2.55 -18.54
CA ASP A 171 -17.10 1.92 -19.86
C ASP A 171 -18.40 1.17 -20.17
N PRO A 172 -19.52 1.89 -20.35
CA PRO A 172 -20.82 1.27 -20.65
C PRO A 172 -20.85 0.55 -22.01
N GLY A 173 -19.93 0.91 -22.92
CA GLY A 173 -19.82 0.31 -24.25
C GLY A 173 -18.94 -0.95 -24.31
N GLY A 174 -18.18 -1.26 -23.25
CA GLY A 174 -17.21 -2.35 -23.26
C GLY A 174 -16.10 -2.14 -24.30
N ILE A 175 -15.70 -0.88 -24.53
CA ILE A 175 -14.66 -0.52 -25.51
C ILE A 175 -13.28 -0.81 -24.94
N ILE A 176 -13.12 -0.64 -23.61
CA ILE A 176 -11.85 -0.80 -22.89
C ILE A 176 -11.83 -2.13 -22.13
N SER A 177 -12.95 -2.51 -21.54
CA SER A 177 -13.13 -3.76 -20.82
C SER A 177 -13.69 -4.84 -21.75
N ASN A 178 -13.02 -6.01 -21.79
CA ASN A 178 -13.58 -7.17 -22.48
C ASN A 178 -14.99 -7.44 -21.94
N LYS A 179 -15.93 -7.81 -22.83
CA LYS A 179 -17.24 -8.37 -22.45
C LYS A 179 -17.02 -9.68 -21.68
N LEU A 180 -16.62 -9.56 -20.41
CA LEU A 180 -16.47 -10.68 -19.49
C LEU A 180 -17.79 -11.44 -19.48
N LEU A 181 -17.70 -12.76 -19.68
CA LEU A 181 -18.80 -13.75 -19.57
C LEU A 181 -19.87 -13.20 -18.64
N ALA A 182 -21.03 -12.86 -19.21
CA ALA A 182 -22.09 -12.11 -18.54
C ALA A 182 -22.27 -12.64 -17.11
N TRP A 183 -21.80 -11.89 -16.10
CA TRP A 183 -22.01 -12.20 -14.70
C TRP A 183 -23.41 -11.71 -14.33
N PRO A 184 -24.40 -12.59 -14.11
CA PRO A 184 -25.79 -12.19 -13.87
C PRO A 184 -26.02 -11.64 -12.46
N GLY A 185 -24.95 -11.38 -11.69
CA GLY A 185 -25.01 -11.00 -10.29
C GLY A 185 -24.76 -12.20 -9.37
N THR A 186 -24.72 -11.93 -8.07
CA THR A 186 -24.56 -12.94 -7.02
C THR A 186 -25.80 -13.82 -6.99
N VAL A 187 -25.70 -15.02 -7.56
CA VAL A 187 -26.79 -16.00 -7.50
C VAL A 187 -26.85 -16.55 -6.09
N THR A 188 -27.90 -16.20 -5.35
CA THR A 188 -28.19 -16.79 -4.04
C THR A 188 -28.90 -18.12 -4.25
N TYR A 189 -28.33 -19.18 -3.70
CA TYR A 189 -28.95 -20.51 -3.70
C TYR A 189 -29.60 -20.71 -2.34
N ALA A 190 -30.92 -20.91 -2.33
CA ALA A 190 -31.67 -21.23 -1.13
C ALA A 190 -32.15 -22.68 -1.18
N ALA A 191 -31.89 -23.44 -0.12
CA ALA A 191 -32.41 -24.78 0.03
C ALA A 191 -33.93 -24.74 0.23
N THR A 192 -34.63 -25.58 -0.51
CA THR A 192 -36.10 -25.75 -0.41
C THR A 192 -36.44 -27.06 0.30
N LYS A 193 -37.72 -27.30 0.58
CA LYS A 193 -38.19 -28.55 1.21
C LYS A 193 -37.78 -29.82 0.46
N LYS A 194 -37.37 -29.71 -0.81
CA LYS A 194 -36.83 -30.80 -1.63
C LYS A 194 -35.46 -31.32 -1.17
N ALA A 195 -34.78 -30.60 -0.27
CA ALA A 195 -33.51 -31.04 0.30
C ALA A 195 -33.70 -32.06 1.45
N TRP A 196 -34.93 -32.49 1.73
CA TRP A 196 -35.22 -33.54 2.70
C TRP A 196 -34.73 -34.89 2.20
N ASN A 197 -33.95 -35.58 3.04
CA ASN A 197 -33.49 -36.93 2.83
C ASN A 197 -34.30 -37.88 3.75
N ASP A 198 -35.19 -38.67 3.15
CA ASP A 198 -36.06 -39.61 3.88
C ASP A 198 -35.28 -40.74 4.57
N GLN A 199 -34.09 -41.10 4.09
CA GLN A 199 -33.26 -42.16 4.71
C GLN A 199 -32.56 -41.66 5.98
N ALA A 200 -32.22 -40.37 6.03
CA ALA A 200 -31.54 -39.75 7.16
C ALA A 200 -32.49 -38.99 8.09
N GLU A 201 -33.79 -38.95 7.77
CA GLU A 201 -34.82 -38.16 8.45
C GLU A 201 -34.40 -36.70 8.71
N ALA A 202 -33.68 -36.10 7.75
CA ALA A 202 -33.08 -34.78 7.90
C ALA A 202 -32.91 -34.06 6.56
N TYR A 203 -32.73 -32.75 6.58
CA TYR A 203 -32.36 -31.95 5.41
C TYR A 203 -30.87 -32.08 5.12
N GLU A 204 -30.50 -32.42 3.89
CA GLU A 204 -29.11 -32.63 3.48
C GLU A 204 -28.59 -31.48 2.60
N CYS A 205 -27.39 -31.00 2.91
CA CYS A 205 -26.66 -30.13 2.00
C CYS A 205 -25.96 -30.95 0.91
N TYR A 206 -26.46 -30.95 -0.32
CA TYR A 206 -25.83 -31.68 -1.43
C TYR A 206 -24.46 -31.16 -1.89
N LEU A 207 -23.93 -30.10 -1.27
CA LEU A 207 -22.57 -29.60 -1.51
C LEU A 207 -21.56 -30.16 -0.51
N CYS A 208 -21.97 -30.40 0.74
CA CYS A 208 -21.06 -30.81 1.82
C CYS A 208 -21.55 -32.03 2.62
N HIS A 209 -22.69 -32.61 2.23
CA HIS A 209 -23.36 -33.78 2.81
C HIS A 209 -23.65 -33.71 4.32
N ARG A 210 -23.71 -32.51 4.88
CA ARG A 210 -24.14 -32.30 6.28
C ARG A 210 -25.66 -32.37 6.39
N LEU A 211 -26.12 -32.96 7.50
CA LEU A 211 -27.53 -33.16 7.83
C LEU A 211 -28.02 -32.10 8.83
N PHE A 212 -29.23 -31.61 8.63
CA PHE A 212 -29.85 -30.55 9.41
C PHE A 212 -31.30 -30.91 9.75
N GLY A 213 -31.69 -30.79 11.02
CA GLY A 213 -33.06 -31.13 11.45
C GLY A 213 -34.14 -30.14 10.98
N LYS A 214 -33.76 -28.96 10.47
CA LYS A 214 -34.70 -27.91 10.01
C LYS A 214 -34.20 -27.27 8.73
N LEU A 215 -35.12 -26.97 7.80
CA LEU A 215 -34.79 -26.32 6.52
C LEU A 215 -34.12 -24.95 6.69
N GLY A 216 -34.50 -24.20 7.73
CA GLY A 216 -33.88 -22.91 8.05
C GLY A 216 -32.43 -23.03 8.50
N SER A 217 -31.98 -24.20 8.96
CA SER A 217 -30.59 -24.45 9.34
C SER A 217 -29.69 -24.80 8.16
N LEU A 218 -30.28 -25.06 6.99
CA LEU A 218 -29.58 -25.38 5.75
C LEU A 218 -29.39 -24.14 4.84
N ASN A 219 -30.09 -23.03 5.16
CA ASN A 219 -29.99 -21.76 4.44
C ASN A 219 -29.05 -20.78 5.14
#